data_AF-A0A194PKG2-F1
#
_entry.id   AF-A0A194PKG2-F1
#
_cell.length_a   1.000
_cell.length_b   1.000
_cell.length_c   1.000
_cell.angle_alpha   90.00
_cell.angle_beta   90.00
_cell.angle_gamma   90.00
#
_symmetry.space_group_name_H-M   'P 1'
#
loop_
_entity.id
_entity.type
_entity.pdbx_description
1 polymer ?
#
loop_
_entity_poly.entity_id
_entity_poly.type
_entity_poly.pdbx_seq_one_letter_code
_entity_poly.pdbx_strand_id
1 'polypeptide(L)'
;MVRVITQETYDDVVKENMDEFDMSPEEAIKEAIAQFEAQGVDLSNIIKDLNLNTGEEHQVSLTVKKLKELSNAAQNNDEPILEQLNILVFISECLQVIRKLTLDDDVRVEFGKAHEHARELGAELLDTLTRLLENNMKPPLVSDVMCTIACLLVRHELCAVAAERGAAALFTVLADNYDDVTVVHQATKL
;
A
#
# COMPACT_ATOMS: atom_id res chain seq x y z
N MET A 1 -9.00 14.72 -33.03
CA MET A 1 -8.66 13.64 -32.09
C MET A 1 -7.56 14.19 -31.21
N VAL A 2 -7.79 14.30 -29.90
CA VAL A 2 -6.78 14.82 -28.97
C VAL A 2 -5.73 13.72 -28.78
N ARG A 3 -4.45 14.06 -28.92
CA ARG A 3 -3.35 13.11 -28.74
C ARG A 3 -3.03 13.07 -27.24
N VAL A 4 -3.01 11.89 -26.62
CA VAL A 4 -2.72 11.71 -25.19
C VAL A 4 -1.55 10.75 -25.03
N ILE A 5 -0.82 10.88 -23.94
CA ILE A 5 0.30 10.00 -23.57
C ILE A 5 0.07 9.42 -22.17
N THR A 6 0.82 8.39 -21.80
CA THR A 6 0.83 7.84 -20.43
C THR A 6 1.83 8.60 -19.55
N GLN A 7 1.69 8.46 -18.23
CA GLN A 7 2.66 9.02 -17.28
C GLN A 7 4.06 8.44 -17.51
N GLU A 8 4.16 7.14 -17.81
CA GLU A 8 5.44 6.46 -18.11
C GLU A 8 6.14 7.10 -19.32
N THR A 9 5.41 7.37 -20.42
CA THR A 9 6.00 8.05 -21.59
C THR A 9 6.48 9.46 -21.26
N TYR A 10 5.78 10.17 -20.36
CA TYR A 10 6.22 11.48 -19.91
C TYR A 10 7.47 11.37 -19.02
N ASP A 11 7.45 10.48 -18.03
CA ASP A 11 8.54 10.26 -17.08
C ASP A 11 9.81 9.80 -17.77
N ASP A 12 9.71 8.92 -18.77
CA ASP A 12 10.83 8.44 -19.57
C ASP A 12 11.50 9.59 -20.35
N VAL A 13 10.71 10.47 -20.98
CA VAL A 13 11.25 11.63 -21.70
C VAL A 13 11.89 12.64 -20.73
N VAL A 14 11.28 12.87 -19.56
CA VAL A 14 11.88 13.74 -18.54
C VAL A 14 13.21 13.14 -18.05
N LYS A 15 13.26 11.82 -17.86
CA LYS A 15 14.47 11.11 -17.42
C LYS A 15 15.55 11.10 -18.50
N GLU A 16 15.21 10.84 -19.76
CA GLU A 16 16.13 10.97 -20.90
C GLU A 16 16.67 12.40 -21.00
N ASN A 17 15.84 13.42 -20.81
CA ASN A 17 16.30 14.81 -20.78
C ASN A 17 17.32 15.07 -19.66
N MET A 18 17.12 14.48 -18.48
CA MET A 18 18.09 14.59 -17.38
C MET A 18 19.40 13.83 -17.66
N ASP A 19 19.30 12.59 -18.15
CA ASP A 19 20.44 11.68 -18.31
C ASP A 19 21.27 12.00 -19.58
N GLU A 20 20.63 12.36 -20.70
CA GLU A 20 21.31 12.62 -21.98
C GLU A 20 21.81 14.07 -22.10
N PHE A 21 21.14 15.03 -21.47
CA PHE A 21 21.45 16.45 -21.58
C PHE A 21 21.94 17.08 -20.28
N ASP A 22 22.18 16.28 -19.22
CA ASP A 22 22.64 16.72 -17.89
C ASP A 22 21.76 17.86 -17.31
N MET A 23 20.48 17.88 -17.66
CA MET A 23 19.55 18.94 -17.27
C MET A 23 19.14 18.81 -15.81
N SER A 24 18.90 19.95 -15.16
CA SER A 24 18.27 19.91 -13.85
C SER A 24 16.82 19.39 -13.97
N PRO A 25 16.24 18.79 -12.91
CA PRO A 25 14.92 18.19 -12.99
C PRO A 25 13.81 19.19 -13.37
N GLU A 26 13.92 20.44 -12.93
CA GLU A 26 12.99 21.53 -13.28
C GLU A 26 13.07 21.90 -14.77
N GLU A 27 14.29 21.92 -15.33
CA GLU A 27 14.52 22.22 -16.74
C GLU A 27 14.04 21.07 -17.63
N ALA A 28 14.33 19.82 -17.25
CA ALA A 28 13.91 18.63 -17.97
C ALA A 28 12.37 18.51 -18.08
N ILE A 29 11.64 18.81 -17.00
CA ILE A 29 10.17 18.90 -17.00
C ILE A 29 9.69 19.94 -18.00
N LYS A 30 10.25 21.15 -17.91
CA LYS A 30 9.81 22.28 -18.73
C LYS A 30 10.00 21.98 -20.22
N GLU A 31 11.11 21.34 -20.57
CA GLU A 31 11.41 20.92 -21.93
C GLU A 31 10.48 19.80 -22.42
N ALA A 32 10.25 18.77 -21.60
CA ALA A 32 9.32 17.68 -21.94
C ALA A 32 7.89 18.21 -22.16
N ILE A 33 7.40 19.11 -21.30
CA ILE A 33 6.10 19.76 -21.46
C ILE A 33 6.02 20.50 -22.80
N ALA A 34 7.03 21.32 -23.12
CA ALA A 34 7.07 22.07 -24.37
C ALA A 34 7.11 21.15 -25.60
N GLN A 35 7.87 20.05 -25.54
CA GLN A 35 7.99 19.07 -26.60
C GLN A 35 6.64 18.36 -26.87
N PHE A 36 5.89 18.01 -25.83
CA PHE A 36 4.60 17.35 -25.97
C PHE A 36 3.49 18.32 -26.39
N GLU A 37 3.46 19.54 -25.84
CA GLU A 37 2.53 20.59 -26.25
C GLU A 37 2.73 20.97 -27.73
N ALA A 38 3.98 21.06 -28.20
CA ALA A 38 4.30 21.32 -29.60
C ALA A 38 3.82 20.20 -30.55
N GLN A 39 3.74 18.97 -30.05
CA GLN A 39 3.17 17.82 -30.79
C GLN A 39 1.64 17.73 -30.71
N GLY A 40 0.99 18.68 -30.03
CA GLY A 40 -0.45 18.71 -29.83
C GLY A 40 -0.95 17.63 -28.86
N VAL A 41 -0.08 17.21 -27.92
CA VAL A 41 -0.44 16.26 -26.86
C VAL A 41 -1.12 17.01 -25.71
N ASP A 42 -2.26 16.49 -25.26
CA ASP A 42 -2.94 16.99 -24.07
C ASP A 42 -2.34 16.39 -22.80
N LEU A 43 -1.72 17.25 -22.00
CA LEU A 43 -1.06 16.91 -20.74
C LEU A 43 -1.95 17.15 -19.51
N SER A 44 -3.24 17.43 -19.67
CA SER A 44 -4.16 17.70 -18.54
C SER A 44 -4.26 16.53 -17.55
N ASN A 45 -3.95 15.33 -18.02
CA ASN A 45 -3.98 14.08 -17.27
C ASN A 45 -2.59 13.62 -16.80
N ILE A 46 -1.54 14.40 -17.06
CA ILE A 46 -0.16 14.05 -16.69
C ILE A 46 0.23 14.79 -15.41
N ILE A 47 0.80 14.04 -14.47
CA ILE A 47 1.39 14.58 -13.24
C ILE A 47 2.74 15.19 -13.61
N LYS A 48 2.86 16.50 -13.42
CA LYS A 48 4.04 17.28 -13.84
C LYS A 48 5.01 17.58 -12.70
N ASP A 49 4.55 17.42 -11.46
CA ASP A 49 5.34 17.72 -10.26
C ASP A 49 6.22 16.51 -9.87
N LEU A 50 7.53 16.73 -9.85
CA LEU A 50 8.54 15.77 -9.37
C LEU A 50 8.51 15.52 -7.85
N ASN A 51 7.70 16.27 -7.10
CA ASN A 51 7.58 16.15 -5.63
C ASN A 51 7.01 14.79 -5.16
N LEU A 52 6.70 13.87 -6.06
CA LEU A 52 6.40 12.48 -5.73
C LEU A 52 7.67 11.61 -5.57
N ASN A 53 8.81 12.07 -6.09
CA ASN A 53 10.10 11.37 -6.09
C ASN A 53 11.24 12.16 -5.42
N THR A 54 10.97 13.34 -4.86
CA THR A 54 11.91 13.98 -3.93
C THR A 54 12.10 13.00 -2.78
N GLY A 55 13.34 12.63 -2.44
CA GLY A 55 13.69 11.61 -1.43
C GLY A 55 13.19 11.88 0.01
N GLU A 56 12.21 12.76 0.18
CA GLU A 56 11.29 12.77 1.31
C GLU A 56 10.49 11.47 1.30
N GLU A 57 10.39 10.81 2.45
CA GLU A 57 9.72 9.51 2.55
C GLU A 57 8.28 9.62 2.04
N HIS A 58 7.96 8.81 1.02
CA HIS A 58 6.61 8.73 0.47
C HIS A 58 5.59 8.58 1.61
N GLN A 59 4.47 9.29 1.55
CA GLN A 59 3.49 9.31 2.66
C GLN A 59 3.00 7.92 3.05
N VAL A 60 2.98 6.97 2.10
CA VAL A 60 2.69 5.56 2.39
C VAL A 60 3.80 4.92 3.23
N SER A 61 5.08 5.19 2.91
CA SER A 61 6.21 4.69 3.70
C SER A 61 6.16 5.23 5.14
N LEU A 62 5.85 6.52 5.32
CA LEU A 62 5.63 7.12 6.64
C LEU A 62 4.47 6.44 7.39
N THR A 63 3.37 6.18 6.70
CA THR A 63 2.20 5.49 7.27
C THR A 63 2.54 4.05 7.67
N VAL A 64 3.29 3.33 6.85
CA VAL A 64 3.79 1.98 7.13
C VAL A 64 4.70 1.98 8.36
N LYS A 65 5.61 2.94 8.47
CA LYS A 65 6.45 3.10 9.67
C LYS A 65 5.61 3.37 10.91
N LYS A 66 4.64 4.28 10.82
CA LYS A 66 3.74 4.58 11.94
C LYS A 66 2.92 3.37 12.34
N LEU A 67 2.42 2.58 11.38
CA LEU A 67 1.70 1.34 11.65
C LEU A 67 2.59 0.34 12.41
N LYS A 68 3.87 0.20 12.04
CA LYS A 68 4.82 -0.66 12.77
C LYS A 68 5.05 -0.18 14.20
N GLU A 69 5.22 1.13 14.41
CA GLU A 69 5.36 1.71 15.75
C GLU A 69 4.13 1.46 16.62
N LEU A 70 2.94 1.73 16.08
CA LEU A 70 1.68 1.59 16.80
C LEU A 70 1.31 0.13 17.04
N SER A 71 1.69 -0.78 16.13
CA SER A 71 1.57 -2.21 16.35
C SER A 71 2.37 -2.66 17.57
N ASN A 72 3.55 -2.08 17.81
CA ASN A 72 4.36 -2.40 18.99
C ASN A 72 3.77 -1.76 20.25
N ALA A 73 3.23 -0.52 20.15
CA ALA A 73 2.57 0.15 21.27
C ALA A 73 1.31 -0.59 21.73
N ALA A 74 0.48 -1.05 20.78
CA ALA A 74 -0.73 -1.83 21.06
C ALA A 74 -0.47 -3.14 21.83
N GLN A 75 0.77 -3.63 21.87
CA GLN A 75 1.17 -4.81 22.64
C GLN A 75 1.53 -4.47 24.11
N ASN A 76 1.72 -3.19 24.44
CA ASN A 76 2.06 -2.74 25.79
C ASN A 76 0.79 -2.35 26.57
N ASN A 77 0.41 -3.18 27.54
CA ASN A 77 -0.82 -3.00 28.33
C ASN A 77 -0.76 -1.85 29.36
N ASP A 78 0.30 -1.06 29.41
CA ASP A 78 0.51 0.00 30.40
C ASP A 78 -0.17 1.33 30.01
N GLU A 79 -0.70 1.43 28.79
CA GLU A 79 -1.36 2.63 28.27
C GLU A 79 -2.82 2.74 28.74
N PRO A 80 -3.33 3.97 28.96
CA PRO A 80 -4.72 4.16 29.34
C PRO A 80 -5.67 3.65 28.24
N ILE A 81 -6.79 3.04 28.64
CA ILE A 81 -7.78 2.38 27.75
C ILE A 81 -8.19 3.28 26.57
N LEU A 82 -8.36 4.58 26.78
CA LEU A 82 -8.74 5.52 25.72
C LEU A 82 -7.66 5.64 24.65
N GLU A 83 -6.38 5.63 25.04
CA GLU A 83 -5.25 5.67 24.11
C GLU A 83 -5.17 4.36 23.33
N GLN A 84 -5.33 3.22 24.00
CA GLN A 84 -5.41 1.91 23.34
C GLN A 84 -6.53 1.86 22.30
N LEU A 85 -7.72 2.37 22.61
CA LEU A 85 -8.82 2.44 21.65
C LEU A 85 -8.48 3.32 20.44
N ASN A 86 -7.85 4.48 20.64
CA ASN A 86 -7.40 5.33 19.54
C ASN A 86 -6.37 4.64 18.66
N ILE A 87 -5.44 3.90 19.25
CA ILE A 87 -4.43 3.11 18.53
C ILE A 87 -5.12 2.05 17.66
N LEU A 88 -6.07 1.29 18.20
CA LEU A 88 -6.78 0.25 17.45
C LEU A 88 -7.59 0.81 16.27
N VAL A 89 -8.26 1.96 16.48
CA VAL A 89 -8.99 2.67 15.42
C VAL A 89 -8.02 3.13 14.33
N PHE A 90 -6.91 3.74 14.70
CA PHE A 90 -5.91 4.21 13.75
C PHE A 90 -5.32 3.05 12.92
N ILE A 91 -5.05 1.91 13.56
CA ILE A 91 -4.60 0.69 12.87
C ILE A 91 -5.64 0.28 11.81
N SER A 92 -6.93 0.21 12.15
CA SER A 92 -7.98 -0.14 11.18
C SER A 92 -8.01 0.81 9.98
N GLU A 93 -7.86 2.13 10.21
CA GLU A 93 -7.79 3.12 9.13
C GLU A 93 -6.55 2.91 8.24
N CYS A 94 -5.37 2.64 8.81
CA CYS A 94 -4.19 2.30 8.04
C CYS A 94 -4.39 1.04 7.18
N LEU A 95 -5.02 0.01 7.73
CA LEU A 95 -5.32 -1.24 7.02
C LEU A 95 -6.25 -0.99 5.82
N GLN A 96 -7.23 -0.10 5.96
CA GLN A 96 -8.10 0.30 4.85
C GLN A 96 -7.31 1.00 3.74
N VAL A 97 -6.41 1.93 4.10
CA VAL A 97 -5.55 2.63 3.14
C VAL A 97 -4.66 1.65 2.39
N ILE A 98 -4.02 0.72 3.09
CA ILE A 98 -3.19 -0.33 2.46
C ILE A 98 -3.99 -1.10 1.41
N ARG A 99 -5.19 -1.57 1.76
CA ARG A 99 -6.06 -2.30 0.81
C ARG A 99 -6.46 -1.46 -0.40
N LYS A 100 -6.55 -0.13 -0.27
CA LYS A 100 -6.85 0.75 -1.41
C LYS A 100 -5.65 0.97 -2.33
N LEU A 101 -4.44 0.98 -1.78
CA LEU A 101 -3.20 1.12 -2.57
C LEU A 101 -2.88 -0.14 -3.40
N THR A 102 -3.45 -1.28 -3.01
CA THR A 102 -3.34 -2.54 -3.75
C THR A 102 -4.43 -2.73 -4.81
N LEU A 103 -5.23 -1.70 -5.11
CA LEU A 103 -6.23 -1.74 -6.18
C LEU A 103 -5.72 -0.97 -7.39
N ASP A 104 -6.11 -1.42 -8.57
CA ASP A 104 -5.89 -0.65 -9.79
C ASP A 104 -6.91 0.50 -9.81
N ASP A 105 -6.41 1.73 -9.76
CA ASP A 105 -7.19 2.97 -9.77
C ASP A 105 -6.99 3.79 -11.05
N ASP A 106 -5.89 3.57 -11.77
CA ASP A 106 -5.62 4.21 -13.05
C ASP A 106 -6.21 3.43 -14.25
N VAL A 107 -7.40 3.86 -14.68
CA VAL A 107 -8.09 3.30 -15.86
C VAL A 107 -7.42 3.61 -17.20
N ARG A 108 -6.35 4.42 -17.22
CA ARG A 108 -5.69 4.87 -18.46
C ARG A 108 -4.60 3.91 -18.92
N VAL A 109 -4.18 2.98 -18.07
CA VAL A 109 -3.16 1.96 -18.39
C VAL A 109 -3.83 0.60 -18.60
N GLU A 110 -3.35 -0.17 -19.58
CA GLU A 110 -3.86 -1.53 -19.84
C GLU A 110 -3.53 -2.50 -18.69
N PHE A 111 -2.42 -2.26 -18.00
CA PHE A 111 -1.97 -3.02 -16.84
C PHE A 111 -1.59 -2.04 -15.73
N GLY A 112 -2.28 -2.12 -14.59
CA GLY A 112 -1.96 -1.31 -13.43
C GLY A 112 -0.84 -1.91 -12.56
N LYS A 113 -0.47 -1.20 -11.50
CA LYS A 113 0.61 -1.57 -10.59
C LYS A 113 0.12 -2.22 -9.29
N ALA A 114 -1.17 -2.56 -9.17
CA ALA A 114 -1.74 -3.16 -7.97
C ALA A 114 -0.95 -4.37 -7.45
N HIS A 115 -0.52 -5.26 -8.35
CA HIS A 115 0.27 -6.44 -7.98
C HIS A 115 1.64 -6.07 -7.40
N GLU A 116 2.33 -5.10 -8.00
CA GLU A 116 3.65 -4.69 -7.52
C GLU A 116 3.55 -3.93 -6.19
N HIS A 117 2.55 -3.05 -6.03
CA HIS A 117 2.28 -2.41 -4.74
C HIS A 117 1.94 -3.43 -3.66
N ALA A 118 1.09 -4.42 -3.95
CA ALA A 118 0.76 -5.49 -3.01
C ALA A 118 1.99 -6.32 -2.62
N ARG A 119 2.90 -6.57 -3.58
CA ARG A 119 4.16 -7.26 -3.34
C ARG A 119 5.07 -6.44 -2.42
N GLU A 120 5.30 -5.17 -2.72
CA GLU A 120 6.18 -4.29 -1.95
C GLU A 120 5.65 -4.11 -0.52
N LEU A 121 4.36 -3.77 -0.38
CA LEU A 121 3.71 -3.65 0.92
C LEU A 121 3.71 -4.98 1.68
N GLY A 122 3.49 -6.10 1.00
CA GLY A 122 3.54 -7.44 1.59
C GLY A 122 4.92 -7.76 2.16
N ALA A 123 5.99 -7.46 1.43
CA ALA A 123 7.36 -7.66 1.91
C ALA A 123 7.65 -6.84 3.18
N GLU A 124 7.07 -5.65 3.32
CA GLU A 124 7.30 -4.78 4.46
C GLU A 124 6.40 -5.07 5.67
N LEU A 125 5.15 -5.45 5.46
CA LEU A 125 4.11 -5.45 6.49
C LEU A 125 3.70 -6.82 6.99
N LEU A 126 3.91 -7.88 6.21
CA LEU A 126 3.30 -9.18 6.50
C LEU A 126 3.74 -9.77 7.86
N ASP A 127 4.98 -9.54 8.28
CA ASP A 127 5.44 -9.91 9.63
C ASP A 127 4.68 -9.14 10.73
N THR A 128 4.49 -7.83 10.54
CA THR A 128 3.75 -6.99 11.50
C THR A 128 2.28 -7.41 11.58
N LEU A 129 1.64 -7.67 10.43
CA LEU A 129 0.24 -8.06 10.38
C LEU A 129 0.00 -9.45 10.99
N THR A 130 0.88 -10.41 10.75
CA THR A 130 0.78 -11.75 11.36
C THR A 130 0.93 -11.69 12.89
N ARG A 131 1.84 -10.86 13.40
CA ARG A 131 1.93 -10.61 14.86
C ARG A 131 0.71 -9.89 15.41
N LEU A 132 0.15 -8.92 14.68
CA LEU A 132 -1.09 -8.27 15.10
C LEU A 132 -2.24 -9.27 15.19
N LEU A 133 -2.31 -10.22 14.24
CA LEU A 133 -3.30 -11.28 14.24
C LEU A 133 -3.21 -12.13 15.51
N GLU A 134 -2.00 -12.56 15.91
CA GLU A 134 -1.77 -13.34 17.14
C GLU A 134 -2.24 -12.64 18.42
N ASN A 135 -2.12 -11.31 18.48
CA ASN A 135 -2.39 -10.55 19.69
C ASN A 135 -3.81 -9.97 19.75
N ASN A 136 -4.48 -9.80 18.60
CA ASN A 136 -5.77 -9.14 18.49
C ASN A 136 -6.80 -10.05 17.83
N MET A 137 -7.26 -11.02 18.60
CA MET A 137 -8.14 -12.11 18.16
C MET A 137 -9.63 -11.72 18.12
N LYS A 138 -9.97 -10.43 18.24
CA LYS A 138 -11.36 -9.98 18.38
C LYS A 138 -11.81 -9.05 17.23
N PRO A 139 -13.08 -9.17 16.78
CA PRO A 139 -13.67 -8.22 15.85
C PRO A 139 -13.75 -6.79 16.42
N PRO A 140 -13.73 -5.75 15.56
CA PRO A 140 -13.60 -5.83 14.11
C PRO A 140 -12.14 -5.98 13.62
N LEU A 141 -11.16 -5.67 14.46
CA LEU A 141 -9.76 -5.54 14.06
C LEU A 141 -9.20 -6.84 13.45
N VAL A 142 -9.52 -8.00 14.03
CA VAL A 142 -9.07 -9.30 13.49
C VAL A 142 -9.53 -9.51 12.04
N SER A 143 -10.75 -9.07 11.70
CA SER A 143 -11.29 -9.16 10.35
C SER A 143 -10.56 -8.22 9.38
N ASP A 144 -10.24 -7.01 9.83
CA ASP A 144 -9.48 -6.04 9.03
C ASP A 144 -8.05 -6.53 8.75
N VAL A 145 -7.38 -7.11 9.75
CA VAL A 145 -6.05 -7.68 9.58
C VAL A 145 -6.08 -8.82 8.57
N MET A 146 -7.02 -9.77 8.71
CA MET A 146 -7.16 -10.90 7.79
C MET A 146 -7.47 -10.46 6.36
N CYS A 147 -8.39 -9.50 6.20
CA CYS A 147 -8.73 -8.93 4.90
C CYS A 147 -7.50 -8.27 4.25
N THR A 148 -6.68 -7.57 5.04
CA THR A 148 -5.47 -6.91 4.54
C THR A 148 -4.39 -7.91 4.16
N ILE A 149 -4.15 -8.93 4.99
CA ILE A 149 -3.21 -10.01 4.66
C ILE A 149 -3.62 -10.65 3.33
N ALA A 150 -4.90 -10.97 3.12
CA ALA A 150 -5.37 -11.59 1.89
C ALA A 150 -5.06 -10.75 0.63
N CYS A 151 -5.14 -9.42 0.72
CA CYS A 151 -4.78 -8.52 -0.38
C CYS A 151 -3.26 -8.50 -0.69
N LEU A 152 -2.41 -8.89 0.26
CA LEU A 152 -0.95 -8.87 0.13
C LEU A 152 -0.36 -10.23 -0.28
N LEU A 153 -1.13 -11.33 -0.21
CA LEU A 153 -0.68 -12.68 -0.58
C LEU A 153 -0.67 -12.91 -2.10
N VAL A 154 0.03 -12.04 -2.83
CA VAL A 154 0.05 -12.01 -4.29
C VAL A 154 1.17 -12.86 -4.92
N ARG A 155 2.06 -13.43 -4.09
CA ARG A 155 3.18 -14.29 -4.53
C ARG A 155 3.48 -15.40 -3.53
N HIS A 156 4.07 -16.49 -4.01
CA HIS A 156 4.33 -17.70 -3.20
C HIS A 156 5.20 -17.43 -1.98
N GLU A 157 6.24 -16.61 -2.10
CA GLU A 157 7.12 -16.24 -1.01
C GLU A 157 6.38 -15.52 0.13
N LEU A 158 5.37 -14.71 -0.20
CA LEU A 158 4.54 -14.02 0.78
C LEU A 158 3.60 -15.02 1.46
N CYS A 159 2.98 -15.92 0.68
CA CYS A 159 2.16 -17.00 1.24
C CYS A 159 2.96 -17.88 2.22
N ALA A 160 4.23 -18.19 1.91
CA ALA A 160 5.10 -18.97 2.77
C ALA A 160 5.36 -18.26 4.11
N VAL A 161 5.65 -16.96 4.09
CA VAL A 161 5.84 -16.15 5.31
C VAL A 161 4.57 -16.13 6.17
N ALA A 162 3.41 -15.93 5.55
CA ALA A 162 2.13 -15.96 6.26
C ALA A 162 1.79 -17.34 6.83
N ALA A 163 2.11 -18.43 6.12
CA ALA A 163 1.87 -19.78 6.60
C ALA A 163 2.78 -20.15 7.77
N GLU A 164 4.08 -19.80 7.71
CA GLU A 164 5.04 -20.13 8.76
C GLU A 164 4.71 -19.42 10.08
N ARG A 165 4.24 -18.17 10.02
CA ARG A 165 3.99 -17.34 11.21
C ARG A 165 2.52 -17.32 11.62
N GLY A 166 1.61 -17.20 10.66
CA GLY A 166 0.20 -16.90 10.90
C GLY A 166 -0.75 -18.11 10.90
N ALA A 167 -0.34 -19.30 10.45
CA ALA A 167 -1.27 -20.43 10.32
C ALA A 167 -1.87 -20.87 11.67
N ALA A 168 -1.06 -20.93 12.73
CA ALA A 168 -1.55 -21.27 14.07
C ALA A 168 -2.49 -20.20 14.63
N ALA A 169 -2.16 -18.92 14.41
CA ALA A 169 -3.01 -17.80 14.80
C ALA A 169 -4.36 -17.86 14.09
N LEU A 170 -4.39 -18.15 12.78
CA LEU A 170 -5.61 -18.22 11.98
C LEU A 170 -6.60 -19.27 12.51
N PHE A 171 -6.13 -20.48 12.81
CA PHE A 171 -6.99 -21.52 13.38
C PHE A 171 -7.51 -21.15 14.77
N THR A 172 -6.70 -20.46 15.56
CA THR A 172 -7.10 -19.96 16.88
C THR A 172 -8.17 -18.87 16.72
N VAL A 173 -8.01 -17.94 15.76
CA VAL A 173 -9.00 -16.88 15.46
C VAL A 173 -10.33 -17.52 15.09
N LEU A 174 -10.30 -18.52 14.21
CA LEU A 174 -11.48 -19.25 13.79
C LEU A 174 -12.15 -19.97 14.96
N ALA A 175 -11.38 -20.63 15.83
CA ALA A 175 -11.91 -21.31 17.00
C ALA A 175 -12.56 -20.33 18.00
N ASP A 176 -11.99 -19.14 18.16
CA ASP A 176 -12.45 -18.13 19.13
C ASP A 176 -13.59 -17.25 18.62
N ASN A 177 -13.88 -17.26 17.31
CA ASN A 177 -14.85 -16.39 16.66
C ASN A 177 -15.69 -17.11 15.58
N TYR A 178 -15.91 -18.43 15.73
CA TYR A 178 -16.63 -19.25 14.74
C TYR A 178 -18.09 -18.81 14.52
N ASP A 179 -18.66 -18.05 15.44
CA ASP A 179 -20.00 -17.48 15.39
C ASP A 179 -20.06 -16.12 14.69
N ASP A 180 -18.91 -15.46 14.46
CA ASP A 180 -18.82 -14.22 13.70
C ASP A 180 -18.69 -14.50 12.19
N VAL A 181 -19.78 -14.23 11.47
CA VAL A 181 -19.85 -14.44 10.01
C VAL A 181 -18.78 -13.65 9.25
N THR A 182 -18.40 -12.46 9.73
CA THR A 182 -17.40 -11.62 9.08
C THR A 182 -16.03 -12.26 9.21
N VAL A 183 -15.64 -12.71 10.41
CA VAL A 183 -14.36 -13.37 10.65
C VAL A 183 -14.25 -14.64 9.82
N VAL A 184 -15.28 -15.49 9.86
CA VAL A 184 -15.32 -16.73 9.08
C VAL A 184 -15.19 -16.44 7.58
N HIS A 185 -15.90 -15.43 7.07
CA HIS A 185 -15.79 -15.04 5.67
C HIS A 185 -14.40 -14.54 5.29
N GLN A 186 -13.76 -13.70 6.11
CA GLN A 186 -12.40 -13.24 5.82
C GLN A 186 -11.38 -14.40 5.88
N ALA A 187 -11.59 -15.39 6.74
CA ALA A 187 -10.70 -16.54 6.84
C ALA A 187 -10.64 -17.36 5.56
N THR A 188 -11.74 -17.44 4.81
CA THR A 188 -11.80 -18.17 3.54
C THR A 188 -10.99 -17.54 2.41
N LYS A 189 -10.49 -16.31 2.60
CA LYS A 189 -9.69 -15.56 1.62
C LYS A 189 -8.18 -15.74 1.80
N LEU A 190 -7.76 -16.37 2.89
CA LEU A 190 -6.38 -16.69 3.24
C LEU A 190 -6.07 -18.15 2.90
#